data_AF-A0A9N9G1Q9-F1
#
_entry.id   AF-A0A9N9G1Q9-F1
#
_cell.length_a   1.000
_cell.length_b   1.000
_cell.length_c   1.000
_cell.angle_alpha   90.00
_cell.angle_beta   90.00
_cell.angle_gamma   90.00
#
_symmetry.space_group_name_H-M   'P 1'
#
loop_
_entity.id
_entity.type
_entity.pdbx_description
1 polymer ?
#
loop_
_entity_poly.entity_id
_entity_poly.type
_entity_poly.pdbx_seq_one_letter_code
_entity_poly.pdbx_strand_id
1 'polypeptide(L)'
;MTASTSSTQTALPGSTNSPDRSTENSSDSRLPEYDFYNTYPEAWEEAFQYAEALSQHNESSPNNVSTLTDIASLAWCEQQFDYSLASGGRAETQAMTTGRDIHFQLELEVHNIVNVDVASIEDAWGVRLHNLIEGLQTLRLTGKTRELPIFGFVDEFFVVGIIDEIVGRQKSKASRPESTGQNKRRRSLRTRRNDNWHQLEKDDGYSWYLSDTKTRTRPYIPSASNVQPSVRIQLMLYKKLFDDMIAGHVDEDLMYEKLAVDPDASLSDGIVGLVGDVSSDEEYRDDGDSDHYVVESHDSGVTLRELMKAVRKEFRHFNKLNDELEISYRYQEDGSNLGSVFLTYDEVKLDRDLRRACEYWKGTRKPEGVDIEEAWKCG
;
A
#
# COMPACT_ATOMS: atom_id res chain seq x y z
N MET A 1 30.56 -33.26 81.48
CA MET A 1 30.84 -34.51 80.72
C MET A 1 31.50 -34.10 79.42
N THR A 2 32.46 -34.89 78.98
CA THR A 2 33.68 -34.51 78.24
C THR A 2 33.60 -34.68 76.72
N ALA A 3 34.35 -33.81 76.02
CA ALA A 3 35.23 -34.04 74.86
C ALA A 3 34.68 -34.47 73.47
N SER A 4 35.01 -33.60 72.51
CA SER A 4 35.64 -33.76 71.18
C SER A 4 36.03 -35.16 70.66
N THR A 5 35.84 -35.36 69.33
CA THR A 5 36.82 -35.79 68.26
C THR A 5 36.06 -36.10 66.95
N SER A 6 36.37 -35.50 65.78
CA SER A 6 37.21 -36.01 64.66
C SER A 6 37.06 -37.54 64.39
N SER A 7 36.91 -38.10 63.18
CA SER A 7 37.67 -37.94 61.94
C SER A 7 37.18 -38.96 60.86
N THR A 8 37.44 -38.67 59.57
CA THR A 8 37.90 -39.62 58.50
C THR A 8 36.92 -40.50 57.68
N GLN A 9 36.67 -40.06 56.44
CA GLN A 9 37.09 -40.65 55.14
C GLN A 9 37.02 -42.17 54.86
N THR A 10 36.35 -42.54 53.76
CA THR A 10 36.62 -43.58 52.72
C THR A 10 35.31 -43.85 51.97
N ALA A 11 35.17 -44.34 50.73
CA ALA A 11 35.95 -44.43 49.49
C ALA A 11 34.96 -44.99 48.42
N LEU A 12 35.08 -44.60 47.15
CA LEU A 12 34.34 -45.19 46.00
C LEU A 12 34.80 -46.63 45.72
N PRO A 13 33.96 -47.50 45.12
CA PRO A 13 33.90 -47.69 43.65
C PRO A 13 32.45 -47.86 43.14
N GLY A 14 32.03 -47.52 41.92
CA GLY A 14 32.64 -47.75 40.62
C GLY A 14 32.09 -49.03 39.97
N SER A 15 30.95 -48.97 39.24
CA SER A 15 30.68 -49.80 38.04
C SER A 15 29.33 -49.45 37.39
N THR A 16 29.40 -48.80 36.21
CA THR A 16 28.68 -49.10 34.95
C THR A 16 27.20 -49.55 34.98
N ASN A 17 26.32 -48.73 34.39
CA ASN A 17 25.43 -49.17 33.31
C ASN A 17 24.87 -47.99 32.49
N SER A 18 24.67 -48.30 31.21
CA SER A 18 24.45 -47.49 30.01
C SER A 18 23.31 -46.44 30.02
N PRO A 19 23.34 -45.48 29.07
CA PRO A 19 22.53 -44.27 29.11
C PRO A 19 21.10 -44.52 28.64
N ASP A 20 20.15 -43.99 29.41
CA ASP A 20 18.75 -43.94 29.01
C ASP A 20 18.52 -42.75 28.08
N ARG A 21 17.84 -43.04 26.97
CA ARG A 21 17.59 -42.17 25.83
C ARG A 21 16.20 -41.59 26.02
N SER A 22 16.12 -40.34 26.46
CA SER A 22 14.88 -39.55 26.39
C SER A 22 15.15 -38.14 25.87
N THR A 23 15.01 -38.03 24.55
CA THR A 23 14.41 -36.90 23.80
C THR A 23 14.70 -35.48 24.27
N GLU A 24 15.69 -34.85 23.62
CA GLU A 24 15.75 -33.40 23.42
C GLU A 24 14.51 -32.95 22.63
N ASN A 25 13.62 -32.18 23.27
CA ASN A 25 12.66 -31.33 22.56
C ASN A 25 13.24 -29.93 22.49
N SER A 26 13.95 -29.67 21.38
CA SER A 26 14.25 -28.33 20.87
C SER A 26 12.98 -27.75 20.26
N SER A 27 12.40 -26.74 20.90
CA SER A 27 11.49 -25.76 20.28
C SER A 27 11.27 -24.58 21.22
N ASP A 28 12.28 -23.71 21.33
CA ASP A 28 12.03 -22.31 21.69
C ASP A 28 12.45 -21.47 20.48
N SER A 29 11.65 -21.55 19.42
CA SER A 29 11.71 -20.63 18.30
C SER A 29 10.84 -19.42 18.62
N ARG A 30 11.22 -18.66 19.64
CA ARG A 30 10.82 -17.26 19.70
C ARG A 30 11.62 -16.54 18.64
N LEU A 31 10.95 -16.25 17.52
CA LEU A 31 11.42 -15.25 16.58
C LEU A 31 11.71 -13.97 17.40
N PRO A 32 12.88 -13.33 17.21
CA PRO A 32 13.24 -12.14 17.96
C PRO A 32 12.14 -11.08 17.81
N GLU A 33 11.79 -10.42 18.92
CA GLU A 33 10.94 -9.22 18.91
C GLU A 33 11.56 -8.22 17.94
N TYR A 34 10.98 -8.14 16.74
CA TYR A 34 11.38 -7.21 15.71
C TYR A 34 10.62 -5.91 16.00
N ASP A 35 11.38 -4.88 16.35
CA ASP A 35 10.84 -3.56 16.69
C ASP A 35 10.35 -2.88 15.41
N PHE A 36 9.07 -3.12 15.14
CA PHE A 36 8.30 -2.78 13.96
C PHE A 36 8.37 -1.29 13.56
N TYR A 37 8.70 -0.38 14.50
CA TYR A 37 8.81 1.06 14.23
C TYR A 37 10.15 1.50 13.63
N ASN A 38 11.18 0.65 13.60
CA ASN A 38 12.54 1.04 13.17
C ASN A 38 12.93 0.60 11.76
N THR A 39 12.02 0.00 10.98
CA THR A 39 12.39 -0.63 9.67
C THR A 39 11.56 -0.17 8.47
N TYR A 40 10.55 0.67 8.68
CA TYR A 40 10.09 1.59 7.63
C TYR A 40 10.98 2.83 7.69
N PRO A 41 11.38 3.46 6.57
CA PRO A 41 12.11 4.72 6.66
C PRO A 41 11.22 5.70 7.45
N GLU A 42 11.73 6.24 8.56
CA GLU A 42 11.03 7.19 9.45
C GLU A 42 10.36 8.33 8.65
N ALA A 43 10.92 8.66 7.49
CA ALA A 43 10.39 9.51 6.42
C ALA A 43 8.93 9.28 5.97
N TRP A 44 8.54 8.01 5.77
CA TRP A 44 7.21 7.64 5.27
C TRP A 44 6.17 7.95 6.31
N GLU A 45 6.52 7.62 7.54
CA GLU A 45 5.75 7.84 8.74
C GLU A 45 5.73 9.35 9.04
N GLU A 46 6.80 10.12 8.89
CA GLU A 46 6.79 11.57 9.16
C GLU A 46 5.89 12.38 8.22
N ALA A 47 5.81 12.08 6.93
CA ALA A 47 4.88 12.78 6.03
C ALA A 47 3.43 12.29 6.16
N PHE A 48 3.22 11.00 6.51
CA PHE A 48 1.89 10.48 6.87
C PHE A 48 1.45 11.04 8.21
N GLN A 49 2.28 10.97 9.24
CA GLN A 49 2.11 11.58 10.57
C GLN A 49 2.09 13.10 10.49
N TYR A 50 2.66 13.76 9.48
CA TYR A 50 2.43 15.19 9.26
C TYR A 50 1.02 15.41 8.75
N ALA A 51 0.56 14.68 7.73
CA ALA A 51 -0.83 14.71 7.29
C ALA A 51 -1.82 14.27 8.40
N GLU A 52 -1.42 13.33 9.26
CA GLU A 52 -2.19 12.80 10.40
C GLU A 52 -2.14 13.76 11.60
N ALA A 53 -1.00 14.37 11.92
CA ALA A 53 -0.89 15.39 12.97
C ALA A 53 -1.58 16.69 12.57
N LEU A 54 -1.61 17.00 11.27
CA LEU A 54 -2.49 18.01 10.71
C LEU A 54 -3.95 17.57 10.92
N SER A 55 -4.37 16.35 10.54
CA SER A 55 -5.76 15.90 10.74
C SER A 55 -6.21 15.76 12.21
N GLN A 56 -5.27 15.54 13.14
CA GLN A 56 -5.50 15.30 14.57
C GLN A 56 -5.68 16.57 15.41
N HIS A 57 -5.46 17.77 14.86
CA HIS A 57 -5.76 19.01 15.57
C HIS A 57 -7.18 19.51 15.27
N ASN A 58 -8.01 19.40 16.31
CA ASN A 58 -9.36 19.93 16.47
C ASN A 58 -9.70 21.16 15.61
N GLU A 59 -10.82 21.08 14.89
CA GLU A 59 -11.41 22.08 13.97
C GLU A 59 -10.57 22.35 12.69
N SER A 60 -10.86 21.58 11.63
CA SER A 60 -10.28 21.63 10.27
C SER A 60 -8.85 21.07 10.14
N SER A 61 -8.65 20.14 9.20
CA SER A 61 -7.30 19.73 8.77
C SER A 61 -6.53 21.01 8.38
N PRO A 62 -5.47 21.41 9.10
CA PRO A 62 -4.66 22.55 8.75
C PRO A 62 -4.09 22.26 7.36
N ASN A 63 -4.43 23.16 6.43
CA ASN A 63 -4.17 23.06 4.99
C ASN A 63 -5.03 22.08 4.18
N ASN A 64 -6.15 21.55 4.71
CA ASN A 64 -7.02 20.61 3.98
C ASN A 64 -6.28 19.38 3.42
N VAL A 65 -5.31 18.83 4.15
CA VAL A 65 -4.64 17.57 3.77
C VAL A 65 -5.30 16.41 4.50
N SER A 66 -5.62 15.31 3.81
CA SER A 66 -6.30 14.18 4.41
C SER A 66 -5.80 12.86 3.86
N THR A 67 -5.86 11.80 4.67
CA THR A 67 -5.60 10.45 4.15
C THR A 67 -6.86 9.91 3.48
N LEU A 68 -6.67 9.06 2.47
CA LEU A 68 -7.77 8.38 1.80
C LEU A 68 -8.56 7.49 2.78
N THR A 69 -7.86 6.87 3.73
CA THR A 69 -8.46 6.06 4.79
C THR A 69 -9.34 6.90 5.72
N ASP A 70 -8.95 8.13 6.05
CA ASP A 70 -9.76 9.04 6.87
C ASP A 70 -11.06 9.43 6.16
N ILE A 71 -10.98 9.79 4.87
CA ILE A 71 -12.16 10.07 4.05
C ILE A 71 -13.09 8.85 3.98
N ALA A 72 -12.53 7.66 3.74
CA ALA A 72 -13.31 6.43 3.63
C ALA A 72 -13.94 6.01 4.98
N SER A 73 -13.27 6.27 6.10
CA SER A 73 -13.71 5.84 7.44
C SER A 73 -15.02 6.49 7.88
N LEU A 74 -15.33 7.70 7.38
CA LEU A 74 -16.60 8.38 7.63
C LEU A 74 -17.82 7.57 7.19
N ALA A 75 -17.68 6.67 6.22
CA ALA A 75 -18.79 5.83 5.75
C ALA A 75 -19.11 4.64 6.66
N TRP A 76 -18.36 4.42 7.74
CA TRP A 76 -18.68 3.39 8.74
C TRP A 76 -19.68 3.88 9.79
N CYS A 77 -19.27 4.86 10.60
CA CYS A 77 -20.12 5.66 11.49
C CYS A 77 -19.36 6.96 11.76
N GLU A 78 -19.88 8.10 11.29
CA GLU A 78 -19.20 9.39 11.44
C GLU A 78 -19.08 9.78 12.91
N GLN A 79 -20.09 9.48 13.73
CA GLN A 79 -20.04 9.75 15.17
C GLN A 79 -18.92 8.98 15.88
N GLN A 80 -18.64 7.74 15.46
CA GLN A 80 -17.55 6.94 16.02
C GLN A 80 -16.19 7.40 15.52
N PHE A 81 -16.11 7.83 14.27
CA PHE A 81 -14.91 8.48 13.74
C PHE A 81 -14.59 9.77 14.51
N ASP A 82 -15.59 10.63 14.72
CA ASP A 82 -15.48 11.86 15.51
C ASP A 82 -15.00 11.60 16.95
N TYR A 83 -15.58 10.60 17.63
CA TYR A 83 -15.10 10.18 18.94
C TYR A 83 -13.67 9.63 18.92
N SER A 84 -13.28 8.92 17.86
CA SER A 84 -11.92 8.43 17.69
C SER A 84 -10.94 9.59 17.58
N LEU A 85 -11.24 10.61 16.77
CA LEU A 85 -10.40 11.81 16.67
C LEU A 85 -10.30 12.55 18.01
N ALA A 86 -11.43 12.77 18.69
CA ALA A 86 -11.47 13.42 19.99
C ALA A 86 -10.69 12.66 21.08
N SER A 87 -10.50 11.35 20.91
CA SER A 87 -9.78 10.48 21.85
C SER A 87 -8.28 10.35 21.52
N GLY A 88 -7.77 11.10 20.54
CA GLY A 88 -6.37 11.03 20.10
C GLY A 88 -6.10 9.96 19.04
N GLY A 89 -7.10 9.62 18.22
CA GLY A 89 -6.99 8.66 17.14
C GLY A 89 -7.42 7.23 17.51
N ARG A 90 -7.21 6.30 16.58
CA ARG A 90 -7.59 4.89 16.76
C ARG A 90 -6.48 4.13 17.47
N ALA A 91 -6.79 3.50 18.59
CA ALA A 91 -5.85 2.62 19.28
C ALA A 91 -5.45 1.44 18.39
N GLU A 92 -4.15 1.17 18.31
CA GLU A 92 -3.62 0.00 17.61
C GLU A 92 -4.11 -1.30 18.30
N THR A 93 -4.45 -2.30 17.49
CA THR A 93 -4.89 -3.61 17.98
C THR A 93 -4.01 -4.70 17.39
N GLN A 94 -3.90 -5.84 18.06
CA GLN A 94 -3.15 -7.00 17.54
C GLN A 94 -3.60 -7.40 16.12
N ALA A 95 -4.91 -7.32 15.83
CA ALA A 95 -5.44 -7.61 14.51
C ALA A 95 -5.01 -6.59 13.45
N MET A 96 -4.76 -5.34 13.83
CA MET A 96 -4.19 -4.33 12.93
C MET A 96 -2.72 -4.61 12.67
N THR A 97 -1.94 -4.90 13.71
CA THR A 97 -0.51 -5.26 13.59
C THR A 97 -0.32 -6.48 12.68
N THR A 98 -1.03 -7.59 12.95
CA THR A 98 -0.98 -8.78 12.10
C THR A 98 -1.47 -8.51 10.68
N GLY A 99 -2.47 -7.64 10.53
CA GLY A 99 -2.91 -7.19 9.22
C GLY A 99 -1.78 -6.50 8.45
N ARG A 100 -1.06 -5.60 9.12
CA ARG A 100 0.06 -4.87 8.54
C ARG A 100 1.23 -5.78 8.18
N ASP A 101 1.57 -6.74 9.03
CA ASP A 101 2.62 -7.74 8.74
C ASP A 101 2.32 -8.53 7.46
N ILE A 102 1.04 -8.84 7.20
CA ILE A 102 0.62 -9.49 5.96
C ILE A 102 0.83 -8.57 4.77
N HIS A 103 0.46 -7.29 4.84
CA HIS A 103 0.70 -6.35 3.74
C HIS A 103 2.19 -6.17 3.47
N PHE A 104 2.98 -6.02 4.52
CA PHE A 104 4.45 -5.95 4.43
C PHE A 104 5.04 -7.17 3.74
N GLN A 105 4.61 -8.37 4.13
CA GLN A 105 5.08 -9.59 3.49
C GLN A 105 4.67 -9.68 2.02
N LEU A 106 3.54 -9.10 1.64
CA LEU A 106 3.10 -9.00 0.26
C LEU A 106 3.94 -7.99 -0.53
N GLU A 107 4.22 -6.82 0.04
CA GLU A 107 5.10 -5.80 -0.53
C GLU A 107 6.48 -6.38 -0.90
N LEU A 108 7.08 -7.13 0.02
CA LEU A 108 8.35 -7.84 -0.17
C LEU A 108 8.34 -8.90 -1.30
N GLU A 109 7.17 -9.28 -1.83
CA GLU A 109 7.11 -10.18 -3.00
C GLU A 109 7.55 -9.48 -4.29
N VAL A 110 7.46 -8.15 -4.35
CA VAL A 110 7.72 -7.35 -5.55
C VAL A 110 8.77 -6.27 -5.34
N HIS A 111 8.98 -5.81 -4.11
CA HIS A 111 9.90 -4.72 -3.80
C HIS A 111 11.00 -5.15 -2.83
N ASN A 112 12.12 -4.43 -2.88
CA ASN A 112 13.17 -4.51 -1.87
C ASN A 112 13.11 -3.23 -1.01
N ILE A 113 13.32 -3.37 0.29
CA ILE A 113 13.35 -2.23 1.21
C ILE A 113 14.74 -1.62 1.22
N VAL A 114 14.79 -0.32 0.98
CA VAL A 114 16.00 0.50 1.08
C VAL A 114 15.77 1.52 2.18
N ASN A 115 16.70 1.58 3.13
CA ASN A 115 16.69 2.60 4.17
C ASN A 115 17.28 3.89 3.60
N VAL A 116 16.55 4.98 3.80
CA VAL A 116 16.91 6.29 3.27
C VAL A 116 16.77 7.30 4.40
N ASP A 117 17.83 8.09 4.63
CA ASP A 117 17.81 9.17 5.59
C ASP A 117 17.03 10.35 5.00
N VAL A 118 16.03 10.84 5.73
CA VAL A 118 15.20 11.97 5.32
C VAL A 118 15.45 13.14 6.24
N ALA A 119 15.89 14.26 5.67
CA ALA A 119 16.30 15.44 6.42
C ALA A 119 15.26 16.57 6.37
N SER A 120 14.28 16.49 5.45
CA SER A 120 13.27 17.52 5.26
C SER A 120 11.94 16.94 4.77
N ILE A 121 10.90 17.77 4.78
CA ILE A 121 9.59 17.42 4.20
C ILE A 121 9.71 17.26 2.67
N GLU A 122 10.61 17.99 2.03
CA GLU A 122 10.93 17.82 0.61
C GLU A 122 11.56 16.46 0.35
N ASP A 123 12.50 16.00 1.18
CA ASP A 123 13.07 14.65 1.08
C ASP A 123 11.99 13.58 1.22
N ALA A 124 11.09 13.71 2.20
CA ALA A 124 9.99 12.76 2.40
C ALA A 124 9.08 12.68 1.16
N TRP A 125 8.73 13.81 0.56
CA TRP A 125 8.00 13.85 -0.70
C TRP A 125 8.82 13.35 -1.89
N GLY A 126 10.14 13.57 -1.88
CA GLY A 126 11.07 13.02 -2.86
C GLY A 126 11.02 11.49 -2.89
N VAL A 127 11.10 10.84 -1.72
CA VAL A 127 10.95 9.38 -1.59
C VAL A 127 9.58 8.93 -2.09
N ARG A 128 8.51 9.65 -1.76
CA ARG A 128 7.15 9.30 -2.19
C ARG A 128 6.97 9.35 -3.71
N LEU A 129 7.48 10.42 -4.35
CA LEU A 129 7.43 10.55 -5.82
C LEU A 129 8.32 9.52 -6.49
N HIS A 130 9.49 9.22 -5.91
CA HIS A 130 10.36 8.15 -6.38
C HIS A 130 9.67 6.79 -6.34
N ASN A 131 9.04 6.42 -5.22
CA ASN A 131 8.31 5.15 -5.11
C ASN A 131 7.11 5.07 -6.06
N LEU A 132 6.47 6.21 -6.40
CA LEU A 132 5.45 6.25 -7.45
C LEU A 132 6.06 5.92 -8.82
N ILE A 133 7.19 6.54 -9.17
CA ILE A 133 7.91 6.28 -10.43
C ILE A 133 8.30 4.80 -10.51
N GLU A 134 9.00 4.28 -9.50
CA GLU A 134 9.43 2.89 -9.41
C GLU A 134 8.27 1.90 -9.48
N GLY A 135 7.17 2.18 -8.77
CA GLY A 135 5.99 1.33 -8.78
C GLY A 135 5.31 1.30 -10.16
N LEU A 136 5.25 2.44 -10.87
CA LEU A 136 4.74 2.50 -12.25
C LEU A 136 5.68 1.76 -13.21
N GLN A 137 6.99 1.93 -13.10
CA GLN A 137 7.95 1.22 -13.92
C GLN A 137 7.88 -0.29 -13.69
N THR A 138 7.81 -0.72 -12.43
CA THR A 138 7.62 -2.13 -12.04
C THR A 138 6.31 -2.67 -12.61
N LEU A 139 5.21 -1.91 -12.55
CA LEU A 139 3.94 -2.30 -13.15
C LEU A 139 4.04 -2.48 -14.66
N ARG A 140 4.74 -1.59 -15.36
CA ARG A 140 4.96 -1.65 -16.82
C ARG A 140 5.82 -2.85 -17.23
N LEU A 141 6.88 -3.12 -16.47
CA LEU A 141 7.88 -4.12 -16.80
C LEU A 141 7.47 -5.54 -16.38
N THR A 142 6.76 -5.67 -15.26
CA THR A 142 6.42 -6.99 -14.68
C THR A 142 4.94 -7.33 -14.76
N GLY A 143 4.09 -6.34 -15.07
CA GLY A 143 2.64 -6.48 -15.05
C GLY A 143 2.03 -6.45 -13.66
N LYS A 144 2.78 -6.12 -12.61
CA LYS A 144 2.30 -6.03 -11.23
C LYS A 144 3.07 -4.98 -10.42
N THR A 145 2.40 -4.28 -9.52
CA THR A 145 3.03 -3.50 -8.44
C THR A 145 2.20 -3.61 -7.15
N ARG A 146 2.80 -3.26 -6.01
CA ARG A 146 2.13 -3.21 -4.70
C ARG A 146 2.51 -1.93 -3.96
N GLU A 147 1.74 -1.57 -2.94
CA GLU A 147 2.01 -0.40 -2.09
C GLU A 147 2.33 0.88 -2.90
N LEU A 148 1.58 1.11 -3.97
CA LEU A 148 1.82 2.23 -4.90
C LEU A 148 1.27 3.53 -4.29
N PRO A 149 2.10 4.52 -3.93
CA PRO A 149 1.61 5.80 -3.42
C PRO A 149 0.79 6.53 -4.49
N ILE A 150 -0.34 7.11 -4.09
CA ILE A 150 -1.20 7.89 -4.98
C ILE A 150 -1.74 9.11 -4.27
N PHE A 151 -2.00 10.18 -5.02
CA PHE A 151 -2.53 11.41 -4.46
C PHE A 151 -3.33 12.21 -5.50
N GLY A 152 -4.09 13.18 -5.01
CA GLY A 152 -4.84 14.12 -5.84
C GLY A 152 -5.83 14.91 -5.02
N PHE A 153 -6.84 15.49 -5.66
CA PHE A 153 -7.80 16.36 -4.98
C PHE A 153 -9.19 15.75 -4.89
N VAL A 154 -9.80 15.90 -3.71
CA VAL A 154 -11.24 15.70 -3.50
C VAL A 154 -11.80 17.02 -2.99
N ASP A 155 -12.55 17.72 -3.84
CA ASP A 155 -12.99 19.09 -3.56
C ASP A 155 -11.76 19.98 -3.28
N GLU A 156 -11.67 20.61 -2.11
CA GLU A 156 -10.52 21.43 -1.69
C GLU A 156 -9.47 20.68 -0.85
N PHE A 157 -9.66 19.37 -0.67
CA PHE A 157 -8.78 18.52 0.12
C PHE A 157 -7.74 17.86 -0.76
N PHE A 158 -6.47 17.99 -0.37
CA PHE A 158 -5.39 17.20 -0.94
C PHE A 158 -5.37 15.84 -0.25
N VAL A 159 -5.59 14.77 -1.01
CA VAL A 159 -5.76 13.41 -0.50
C VAL A 159 -4.57 12.57 -0.88
N VAL A 160 -4.01 11.87 0.10
CA VAL A 160 -2.92 10.91 -0.08
C VAL A 160 -3.36 9.50 0.29
N GLY A 161 -2.89 8.51 -0.44
CA GLY A 161 -3.19 7.10 -0.19
C GLY A 161 -2.13 6.17 -0.75
N ILE A 162 -2.27 4.88 -0.43
CA ILE A 162 -1.37 3.82 -0.91
C ILE A 162 -2.24 2.70 -1.48
N ILE A 163 -2.04 2.35 -2.74
CA ILE A 163 -2.77 1.29 -3.43
C ILE A 163 -2.05 -0.04 -3.19
N ASP A 164 -2.70 -0.97 -2.51
CA ASP A 164 -2.09 -2.26 -2.13
C ASP A 164 -1.58 -3.06 -3.33
N GLU A 165 -2.33 -3.13 -4.43
CA GLU A 165 -1.94 -3.90 -5.60
C GLU A 165 -2.60 -3.38 -6.90
N ILE A 166 -1.80 -3.31 -7.98
CA ILE A 166 -2.30 -3.17 -9.35
C ILE A 166 -1.71 -4.30 -10.20
N VAL A 167 -2.54 -4.96 -11.01
CA VAL A 167 -2.13 -6.05 -11.91
C VAL A 167 -2.62 -5.80 -13.33
N GLY A 168 -1.73 -5.97 -14.30
CA GLY A 168 -2.04 -6.01 -15.72
C GLY A 168 -2.58 -7.38 -16.15
N ARG A 169 -3.75 -7.40 -16.78
CA ARG A 169 -4.31 -8.61 -17.41
C ARG A 169 -4.53 -8.35 -18.90
N GLN A 170 -4.14 -9.31 -19.74
CA GLN A 170 -4.36 -9.21 -21.17
C GLN A 170 -5.87 -9.26 -21.48
N LYS A 171 -6.38 -8.29 -22.24
CA LYS A 171 -7.77 -8.30 -22.74
C LYS A 171 -7.94 -9.58 -23.54
N SER A 172 -8.91 -10.41 -23.16
CA SER A 172 -9.27 -11.56 -23.98
C SER A 172 -9.68 -11.02 -25.36
N LYS A 173 -9.06 -11.53 -26.43
CA LYS A 173 -9.52 -11.22 -27.79
C LYS A 173 -10.98 -11.65 -27.85
N ALA A 174 -11.90 -10.71 -27.98
CA ALA A 174 -13.30 -11.01 -28.27
C ALA A 174 -13.31 -11.97 -29.46
N SER A 175 -13.78 -13.20 -29.24
CA SER A 175 -13.90 -14.16 -30.32
C SER A 175 -14.82 -13.54 -31.37
N ARG A 176 -14.26 -13.25 -32.55
CA ARG A 176 -15.03 -12.97 -33.76
C ARG A 176 -16.11 -14.06 -33.87
N PRO A 177 -17.38 -13.75 -34.15
CA PRO A 177 -18.41 -14.79 -34.23
C PRO A 177 -17.95 -15.83 -35.26
N GLU A 178 -17.68 -17.04 -34.79
CA GLU A 178 -17.23 -18.14 -35.62
C GLU A 178 -18.32 -18.46 -36.63
N SER A 179 -18.03 -18.25 -37.91
CA SER A 179 -18.75 -18.91 -38.99
C SER A 179 -18.58 -20.42 -38.81
N THR A 180 -19.72 -21.10 -38.66
CA THR A 180 -19.90 -22.55 -38.59
C THR A 180 -18.91 -23.34 -39.46
N GLY A 181 -18.11 -24.20 -38.83
CA GLY A 181 -17.25 -25.16 -39.50
C GLY A 181 -16.72 -26.22 -38.53
N GLN A 182 -17.36 -27.39 -38.55
CA GLN A 182 -17.05 -28.54 -37.70
C GLN A 182 -15.58 -29.00 -37.82
N ASN A 183 -14.88 -29.19 -36.69
CA ASN A 183 -14.19 -30.47 -36.44
C ASN A 183 -13.64 -30.61 -35.00
N LYS A 184 -14.03 -31.71 -34.36
CA LYS A 184 -13.56 -32.15 -33.04
C LYS A 184 -12.10 -32.63 -33.13
N ARG A 185 -11.19 -31.97 -32.41
CA ARG A 185 -9.97 -32.61 -31.88
C ARG A 185 -9.70 -32.11 -30.46
N ARG A 186 -9.82 -33.03 -29.49
CA ARG A 186 -9.42 -32.83 -28.10
C ARG A 186 -7.92 -32.54 -28.06
N ARG A 187 -7.53 -31.31 -27.78
CA ARG A 187 -6.17 -30.94 -27.35
C ARG A 187 -6.26 -30.45 -25.91
N SER A 188 -5.37 -30.98 -25.08
CA SER A 188 -5.27 -30.68 -23.65
C SER A 188 -5.12 -29.17 -23.42
N LEU A 189 -5.91 -28.65 -22.48
CA LEU A 189 -5.75 -27.32 -21.90
C LEU A 189 -4.45 -27.31 -21.10
N ARG A 190 -3.35 -26.90 -21.74
CA ARG A 190 -2.21 -26.32 -21.03
C ARG A 190 -2.35 -24.82 -21.17
N THR A 191 -2.71 -24.15 -20.07
CA THR A 191 -2.58 -22.70 -19.92
C THR A 191 -1.15 -22.32 -20.27
N ARG A 192 -0.95 -21.67 -21.42
CA ARG A 192 0.32 -21.02 -21.74
C ARG A 192 0.43 -19.79 -20.82
N ARG A 193 1.22 -19.91 -19.75
CA ARG A 193 1.90 -18.75 -19.16
C ARG A 193 2.77 -18.18 -20.29
N ASN A 194 2.52 -16.94 -20.66
CA ASN A 194 3.30 -16.24 -21.67
C ASN A 194 4.26 -15.33 -20.89
N ASP A 195 5.44 -15.85 -20.56
CA ASP A 195 6.45 -15.19 -19.72
C ASP A 195 7.26 -14.13 -20.50
N ASN A 196 6.67 -13.49 -21.51
CA ASN A 196 7.33 -12.46 -22.31
C ASN A 196 6.80 -11.08 -21.92
N TRP A 197 7.30 -10.55 -20.81
CA TRP A 197 7.02 -9.19 -20.33
C TRP A 197 7.93 -8.17 -21.02
N HIS A 198 7.83 -8.03 -22.34
CA HIS A 198 8.43 -6.88 -23.01
C HIS A 198 7.50 -5.67 -22.80
N GLN A 199 8.06 -4.62 -22.17
CA GLN A 199 7.59 -3.24 -22.02
C GLN A 199 6.12 -3.02 -22.41
N LEU A 200 5.20 -3.12 -21.43
CA LEU A 200 3.76 -3.00 -21.69
C LEU A 200 3.38 -1.56 -22.02
N GLU A 201 3.09 -1.29 -23.28
CA GLU A 201 2.59 -0.01 -23.75
C GLU A 201 1.07 0.11 -23.65
N LYS A 202 0.59 1.35 -23.74
CA LYS A 202 -0.82 1.73 -23.68
C LYS A 202 -1.70 0.94 -24.67
N ASP A 203 -1.13 0.53 -25.80
CA ASP A 203 -1.85 -0.15 -26.88
C ASP A 203 -1.66 -1.68 -26.91
N ASP A 204 -0.96 -2.28 -25.95
CA ASP A 204 -0.64 -3.72 -25.93
C ASP A 204 -1.82 -4.63 -25.59
N GLY A 205 -3.02 -4.05 -25.48
CA GLY A 205 -4.23 -4.79 -25.18
C GLY A 205 -4.29 -5.28 -23.74
N TYR A 206 -3.58 -4.66 -22.81
CA TYR A 206 -3.71 -4.90 -21.37
C TYR A 206 -4.81 -4.04 -20.75
N SER A 207 -5.39 -4.52 -19.65
CA SER A 207 -6.21 -3.74 -18.73
C SER A 207 -5.61 -3.85 -17.34
N TRP A 208 -5.60 -2.74 -16.62
CA TRP A 208 -5.02 -2.63 -15.28
C TRP A 208 -6.13 -2.77 -14.24
N TYR A 209 -5.96 -3.71 -13.31
CA TYR A 209 -6.95 -4.02 -12.28
C TYR A 209 -6.39 -3.64 -10.92
N LEU A 210 -7.16 -2.87 -10.17
CA LEU A 210 -6.84 -2.48 -8.81
C LEU A 210 -7.39 -3.51 -7.83
N SER A 211 -6.58 -3.87 -6.85
CA SER A 211 -6.93 -4.79 -5.77
C SER A 211 -6.52 -4.21 -4.42
N ASP A 212 -7.41 -4.31 -3.44
CA ASP A 212 -7.18 -3.94 -2.05
C ASP A 212 -7.25 -5.21 -1.19
N THR A 213 -6.20 -5.46 -0.42
CA THR A 213 -6.11 -6.63 0.45
C THR A 213 -6.71 -6.29 1.80
N LYS A 214 -7.64 -7.12 2.27
CA LYS A 214 -8.22 -7.02 3.62
C LYS A 214 -7.99 -8.29 4.39
N THR A 215 -7.54 -8.15 5.63
CA THR A 215 -7.24 -9.29 6.48
C THR A 215 -8.44 -9.63 7.38
N ARG A 216 -8.58 -10.91 7.72
CA ARG A 216 -9.72 -11.44 8.48
C ARG A 216 -9.21 -12.29 9.64
N THR A 217 -9.74 -12.03 10.84
CA THR A 217 -9.54 -12.87 12.03
C THR A 217 -10.31 -14.19 11.96
N ARG A 218 -11.25 -14.34 11.01
CA ARG A 218 -12.02 -15.56 10.80
C ARG A 218 -11.88 -16.00 9.33
N PRO A 219 -11.82 -17.31 9.04
CA PRO A 219 -11.53 -17.83 7.70
C PRO A 219 -12.77 -17.82 6.78
N TYR A 220 -13.46 -16.69 6.70
CA TYR A 220 -14.57 -16.49 5.77
C TYR A 220 -14.61 -15.06 5.24
N ILE A 221 -14.98 -14.95 3.97
CA ILE A 221 -15.18 -13.67 3.28
C ILE A 221 -16.63 -13.19 3.45
N PRO A 222 -16.87 -11.87 3.56
CA PRO A 222 -18.22 -11.33 3.48
C PRO A 222 -18.81 -11.55 2.07
N SER A 223 -20.14 -11.61 1.97
CA SER A 223 -20.80 -11.49 0.66
C SER A 223 -20.58 -10.09 0.07
N ALA A 224 -20.72 -9.95 -1.25
CA ALA A 224 -20.65 -8.64 -1.91
C ALA A 224 -21.59 -7.61 -1.26
N SER A 225 -22.81 -7.99 -0.88
CA SER A 225 -23.74 -7.09 -0.16
C SER A 225 -23.20 -6.58 1.17
N ASN A 226 -22.36 -7.35 1.85
CA ASN A 226 -21.88 -7.10 3.21
C ASN A 226 -20.48 -6.48 3.27
N VAL A 227 -19.89 -6.14 2.12
CA VAL A 227 -18.66 -5.35 2.09
C VAL A 227 -18.91 -3.99 2.75
N GLN A 228 -17.99 -3.57 3.62
CA GLN A 228 -18.15 -2.32 4.37
C GLN A 228 -18.17 -1.12 3.41
N PRO A 229 -19.03 -0.11 3.62
CA PRO A 229 -19.07 1.09 2.79
C PRO A 229 -17.73 1.83 2.69
N SER A 230 -16.95 1.88 3.80
CA SER A 230 -15.61 2.46 3.83
C SER A 230 -14.66 1.78 2.84
N VAL A 231 -14.62 0.45 2.81
CA VAL A 231 -13.82 -0.32 1.85
C VAL A 231 -14.25 -0.01 0.41
N ARG A 232 -15.56 0.12 0.15
CA ARG A 232 -16.05 0.48 -1.20
C ARG A 232 -15.54 1.86 -1.64
N ILE A 233 -15.65 2.86 -0.76
CA ILE A 233 -15.17 4.22 -1.04
C ILE A 233 -13.66 4.21 -1.24
N GLN A 234 -12.92 3.47 -0.40
CA GLN A 234 -11.47 3.35 -0.50
C GLN A 234 -11.03 2.91 -1.91
N LEU A 235 -11.54 1.77 -2.43
CA LEU A 235 -11.17 1.31 -3.77
C LEU A 235 -11.60 2.27 -4.88
N MET A 236 -12.83 2.81 -4.80
CA MET A 236 -13.32 3.74 -5.83
C MET A 236 -12.51 5.04 -5.83
N LEU A 237 -12.10 5.53 -4.67
CA LEU A 237 -11.29 6.73 -4.54
C LEU A 237 -9.86 6.49 -5.04
N TYR A 238 -9.24 5.35 -4.74
CA TYR A 238 -7.95 5.00 -5.34
C TYR A 238 -8.01 5.01 -6.87
N LYS A 239 -9.05 4.40 -7.45
CA LYS A 239 -9.25 4.42 -8.90
C LYS A 239 -9.39 5.86 -9.42
N LYS A 240 -10.22 6.67 -8.77
CA LYS A 240 -10.43 8.07 -9.17
C LYS A 240 -9.11 8.84 -9.18
N LEU A 241 -8.32 8.76 -8.11
CA LEU A 241 -7.03 9.46 -8.01
C LEU A 241 -6.04 8.99 -9.10
N PHE A 242 -5.95 7.68 -9.35
CA PHE A 242 -5.10 7.15 -10.42
C PHE A 242 -5.55 7.62 -11.81
N ASP A 243 -6.85 7.58 -12.09
CA ASP A 243 -7.41 8.05 -13.37
C ASP A 243 -7.24 9.57 -13.55
N ASP A 244 -7.29 10.34 -12.46
CA ASP A 244 -7.05 11.79 -12.45
C ASP A 244 -5.58 12.14 -12.71
N MET A 245 -4.62 11.33 -12.22
CA MET A 245 -3.20 11.45 -12.59
C MET A 245 -2.98 11.25 -14.08
N ILE A 246 -3.64 10.24 -14.69
CA ILE A 246 -3.59 10.02 -16.15
C ILE A 246 -4.20 11.20 -16.92
N ALA A 247 -5.30 11.76 -16.40
CA ALA A 247 -5.98 12.88 -17.03
C ALA A 247 -5.23 14.22 -16.87
N GLY A 248 -4.20 14.28 -16.02
CA GLY A 248 -3.50 15.52 -15.68
C GLY A 248 -4.36 16.47 -14.85
N HIS A 249 -5.25 15.93 -14.01
CA HIS A 249 -6.16 16.70 -13.16
C HIS A 249 -5.58 17.05 -11.78
N VAL A 250 -4.29 16.79 -11.54
CA VAL A 250 -3.62 17.18 -10.30
C VAL A 250 -2.96 18.55 -10.48
N ASP A 251 -3.43 19.52 -9.71
CA ASP A 251 -2.84 20.86 -9.62
C ASP A 251 -1.57 20.80 -8.76
N GLU A 252 -0.40 20.71 -9.43
CA GLU A 252 0.91 20.59 -8.77
C GLU A 252 1.21 21.81 -7.88
N ASP A 253 0.89 23.03 -8.32
CA ASP A 253 1.18 24.25 -7.56
C ASP A 253 0.32 24.31 -6.29
N LEU A 254 -0.97 23.99 -6.39
CA LEU A 254 -1.84 23.88 -5.22
C LEU A 254 -1.40 22.74 -4.29
N MET A 255 -0.93 21.62 -4.84
CA MET A 255 -0.39 20.51 -4.04
C MET A 255 0.81 21.00 -3.20
N TYR A 256 1.78 21.67 -3.81
CA TYR A 256 2.94 22.18 -3.09
C TYR A 256 2.56 23.20 -2.00
N GLU A 257 1.60 24.09 -2.30
CA GLU A 257 1.05 25.04 -1.32
C GLU A 257 0.42 24.31 -0.12
N LYS A 258 -0.44 23.31 -0.37
CA LYS A 258 -1.15 22.55 0.66
C LYS A 258 -0.19 21.77 1.56
N LEU A 259 0.90 21.28 1.00
CA LEU A 259 1.94 20.53 1.70
C LEU A 259 2.98 21.43 2.38
N ALA A 260 2.97 22.74 2.10
CA ALA A 260 3.95 23.70 2.58
C ALA A 260 5.40 23.29 2.25
N VAL A 261 5.63 22.78 1.03
CA VAL A 261 6.95 22.37 0.53
C VAL A 261 7.47 23.34 -0.54
N ASP A 262 8.79 23.49 -0.63
CA ASP A 262 9.41 24.21 -1.76
C ASP A 262 9.71 23.22 -2.91
N PRO A 263 9.00 23.30 -4.05
CA PRO A 263 9.20 22.36 -5.15
C PRO A 263 10.55 22.49 -5.85
N ASP A 264 11.26 23.61 -5.65
CA ASP A 264 12.55 23.93 -6.27
C ASP A 264 13.73 23.77 -5.29
N ALA A 265 13.47 23.36 -4.04
CA ALA A 265 14.53 23.01 -3.10
C ALA A 265 15.24 21.71 -3.53
N SER A 266 16.57 21.71 -3.43
CA SER A 266 17.39 20.54 -3.70
C SER A 266 17.16 19.47 -2.62
N LEU A 267 16.92 18.24 -3.05
CA LEU A 267 16.84 17.07 -2.18
C LEU A 267 18.23 16.71 -1.63
N SER A 268 18.27 16.03 -0.49
CA SER A 268 19.53 15.61 0.13
C SER A 268 20.27 14.54 -0.69
N ASP A 269 21.60 14.48 -0.54
CA ASP A 269 22.47 13.56 -1.30
C ASP A 269 22.03 12.08 -1.20
N GLY A 270 21.47 11.68 -0.05
CA GLY A 270 20.94 10.33 0.14
C GLY A 270 19.76 10.01 -0.79
N ILE A 271 18.89 11.01 -1.00
CA ILE A 271 17.74 10.92 -1.91
C ILE A 271 18.20 11.01 -3.36
N VAL A 272 19.16 11.90 -3.66
CA VAL A 272 19.74 12.01 -5.00
C VAL A 272 20.41 10.71 -5.43
N GLY A 273 21.13 10.03 -4.52
CA GLY A 273 21.72 8.73 -4.76
C GLY A 273 20.68 7.67 -5.13
N LEU A 274 19.56 7.61 -4.39
CA LEU A 274 18.44 6.72 -4.68
C LEU A 274 17.83 6.98 -6.07
N VAL A 275 17.62 8.25 -6.41
CA VAL A 275 17.04 8.67 -7.69
C VAL A 275 18.00 8.43 -8.87
N GLY A 276 19.30 8.57 -8.65
CA GLY A 276 20.34 8.36 -9.65
C GLY A 276 20.60 6.89 -9.98
N ASP A 277 20.49 5.99 -8.99
CA ASP A 277 20.76 4.55 -9.19
C ASP A 277 19.72 3.88 -10.11
N VAL A 278 18.48 4.38 -10.08
CA VAL A 278 17.41 4.00 -11.04
C VAL A 278 17.78 4.35 -12.48
N SER A 279 18.69 5.29 -12.70
CA SER A 279 19.14 5.67 -14.05
C SER A 279 20.33 4.84 -14.56
N SER A 280 21.04 4.08 -13.71
CA SER A 280 22.33 3.46 -14.05
C SER A 280 22.32 1.95 -14.37
N ASP A 281 21.16 1.29 -14.36
CA ASP A 281 21.06 -0.08 -14.92
C ASP A 281 21.07 -0.04 -16.46
N GLU A 282 22.21 0.35 -17.03
CA GLU A 282 22.50 0.30 -18.47
C GLU A 282 22.95 -1.11 -18.89
N GLU A 283 22.13 -1.77 -19.70
CA GLU A 283 22.61 -2.40 -20.95
C GLU A 283 21.45 -2.54 -21.96
N TYR A 284 20.90 -1.42 -22.48
CA TYR A 284 20.01 -1.46 -23.64
C TYR A 284 20.42 -0.45 -24.72
N ARG A 285 20.31 -0.92 -25.96
CA ARG A 285 20.92 -0.36 -27.16
C ARG A 285 20.36 1.04 -27.49
N ASP A 286 21.29 1.93 -27.79
CA ASP A 286 21.13 3.22 -28.45
C ASP A 286 20.36 3.08 -29.77
N ASP A 287 19.04 3.22 -29.71
CA ASP A 287 18.16 3.44 -30.85
C ASP A 287 17.20 4.60 -30.51
N GLY A 288 17.76 5.80 -30.27
CA GLY A 288 17.12 7.12 -30.52
C GLY A 288 15.77 7.50 -29.88
N ASP A 289 15.14 6.62 -29.10
CA ASP A 289 13.80 6.79 -28.50
C ASP A 289 13.75 6.03 -27.15
N SER A 290 14.76 6.20 -26.30
CA SER A 290 14.76 5.56 -24.98
C SER A 290 13.79 6.29 -24.06
N ASP A 291 12.62 5.68 -23.87
CA ASP A 291 11.55 6.16 -23.00
C ASP A 291 11.89 6.03 -21.49
N HIS A 292 13.15 5.74 -21.15
CA HIS A 292 13.65 5.70 -19.79
C HIS A 292 13.78 7.13 -19.24
N TYR A 293 13.32 7.37 -18.01
CA TYR A 293 13.50 8.67 -17.37
C TYR A 293 14.84 8.70 -16.65
N VAL A 294 15.80 9.46 -17.18
CA VAL A 294 17.01 9.82 -16.45
C VAL A 294 16.71 11.13 -15.75
N VAL A 295 16.80 11.15 -14.43
CA VAL A 295 16.77 12.41 -13.68
C VAL A 295 18.12 13.07 -13.91
N GLU A 296 18.20 13.95 -14.91
CA GLU A 296 19.43 14.69 -15.15
C GLU A 296 19.73 15.55 -13.92
N SER A 297 20.78 15.19 -13.17
CA SER A 297 21.32 16.04 -12.13
C SER A 297 21.93 17.27 -12.80
N HIS A 298 21.14 18.34 -12.92
CA HIS A 298 21.70 19.64 -13.23
C HIS A 298 22.58 20.11 -12.06
N ASP A 299 23.43 21.12 -12.30
CA ASP A 299 24.32 21.74 -11.30
C ASP A 299 23.58 22.26 -10.04
N SER A 300 22.23 22.26 -10.07
CA SER A 300 21.28 22.64 -9.02
C SER A 300 20.74 21.48 -8.16
N GLY A 301 21.11 20.22 -8.41
CA GLY A 301 20.58 19.05 -7.70
C GLY A 301 19.19 18.61 -8.15
N VAL A 302 18.69 17.49 -7.60
CA VAL A 302 17.34 16.95 -7.90
C VAL A 302 16.28 17.66 -7.07
N THR A 303 15.13 17.97 -7.66
CA THR A 303 14.01 18.69 -7.01
C THR A 303 12.68 17.93 -7.11
N LEU A 304 11.69 18.29 -6.27
CA LEU A 304 10.32 17.74 -6.38
C LEU A 304 9.68 18.04 -7.75
N ARG A 305 9.98 19.20 -8.33
CA ARG A 305 9.48 19.59 -9.65
C ARG A 305 9.99 18.66 -10.75
N GLU A 306 11.24 18.21 -10.66
CA GLU A 306 11.81 17.24 -11.59
C GLU A 306 11.20 15.86 -11.40
N LEU A 307 11.02 15.40 -10.16
CA LEU A 307 10.34 14.13 -9.90
C LEU A 307 8.88 14.12 -10.40
N MET A 308 8.13 15.22 -10.28
CA MET A 308 6.78 15.31 -10.84
C MET A 308 6.75 15.28 -12.38
N LYS A 309 7.77 15.78 -13.07
CA LYS A 309 7.90 15.59 -14.52
C LYS A 309 8.08 14.12 -14.87
N ALA A 310 8.85 13.38 -14.08
CA ALA A 310 9.05 11.94 -14.21
C ALA A 310 7.73 11.18 -14.06
N VAL A 311 7.00 11.47 -12.97
CA VAL A 311 5.69 10.87 -12.67
C VAL A 311 4.74 11.05 -13.86
N ARG A 312 4.62 12.28 -14.38
CA ARG A 312 3.81 12.54 -15.56
C ARG A 312 4.28 11.78 -16.80
N LYS A 313 5.58 11.57 -16.98
CA LYS A 313 6.11 10.75 -18.08
C LYS A 313 5.63 9.31 -17.94
N GLU A 314 5.81 8.70 -16.77
CA GLU A 314 5.41 7.31 -16.52
C GLU A 314 3.90 7.10 -16.71
N PHE A 315 3.06 8.01 -16.20
CA PHE A 315 1.60 7.93 -16.38
C PHE A 315 1.16 7.95 -17.86
N ARG A 316 1.96 8.46 -18.81
CA ARG A 316 1.62 8.44 -20.23
C ARG A 316 1.54 7.03 -20.82
N HIS A 317 2.21 6.04 -20.21
CA HIS A 317 2.17 4.65 -20.65
C HIS A 317 0.89 3.92 -20.25
N PHE A 318 0.11 4.48 -19.33
CA PHE A 318 -1.05 3.82 -18.75
C PHE A 318 -2.37 4.28 -19.40
N ASN A 319 -3.31 3.35 -19.45
CA ASN A 319 -4.73 3.65 -19.61
C ASN A 319 -5.37 3.72 -18.23
N LYS A 320 -6.58 4.30 -18.16
CA LYS A 320 -7.42 4.25 -16.95
C LYS A 320 -7.54 2.83 -16.41
N LEU A 321 -7.65 2.73 -15.09
CA LEU A 321 -7.90 1.46 -14.42
C LEU A 321 -9.25 0.88 -14.85
N ASN A 322 -9.38 -0.44 -14.77
CA ASN A 322 -10.63 -1.12 -15.03
C ASN A 322 -11.71 -0.69 -14.01
N ASP A 323 -12.96 -0.64 -14.44
CA ASP A 323 -14.10 -0.35 -13.56
C ASP A 323 -14.45 -1.54 -12.66
N GLU A 324 -13.93 -2.75 -12.92
CA GLU A 324 -13.99 -3.87 -11.98
C GLU A 324 -12.86 -3.77 -10.94
N LEU A 325 -13.24 -3.55 -9.68
CA LEU A 325 -12.35 -3.37 -8.54
C LEU A 325 -12.36 -4.63 -7.66
N GLU A 326 -11.19 -5.10 -7.23
CA GLU A 326 -11.04 -6.34 -6.47
C GLU A 326 -10.77 -6.08 -4.99
N ILE A 327 -11.47 -6.77 -4.10
CA ILE A 327 -11.11 -6.87 -2.69
C ILE A 327 -10.63 -8.29 -2.45
N SER A 328 -9.35 -8.45 -2.15
CA SER A 328 -8.73 -9.75 -1.88
C SER A 328 -8.69 -9.99 -0.36
N TYR A 329 -9.24 -11.11 0.11
CA TYR A 329 -9.26 -11.41 1.54
C TYR A 329 -8.17 -12.40 1.93
N ARG A 330 -7.47 -12.11 3.03
CA ARG A 330 -6.48 -13.02 3.62
C ARG A 330 -6.80 -13.40 5.06
N TYR A 331 -6.50 -14.62 5.43
CA TYR A 331 -6.68 -15.10 6.80
C TYR A 331 -5.48 -14.69 7.66
N GLN A 332 -5.74 -14.10 8.84
CA GLN A 332 -4.69 -13.56 9.69
C GLN A 332 -3.82 -14.63 10.37
N GLU A 333 -4.33 -15.84 10.59
CA GLU A 333 -3.59 -16.89 11.29
C GLU A 333 -2.42 -17.44 10.47
N ASP A 334 -2.59 -17.56 9.15
CA ASP A 334 -1.62 -18.23 8.26
C ASP A 334 -1.33 -17.47 6.95
N GLY A 335 -1.92 -16.29 6.76
CA GLY A 335 -1.75 -15.47 5.54
C GLY A 335 -2.44 -16.03 4.29
N SER A 336 -3.19 -17.12 4.40
CA SER A 336 -3.82 -17.81 3.26
C SER A 336 -4.85 -16.93 2.55
N ASN A 337 -4.96 -17.09 1.23
CA ASN A 337 -5.95 -16.38 0.42
C ASN A 337 -7.34 -17.02 0.62
N LEU A 338 -8.30 -16.24 1.12
CA LEU A 338 -9.69 -16.64 1.37
C LEU A 338 -10.60 -16.45 0.15
N GLY A 339 -10.11 -15.79 -0.90
CA GLY A 339 -10.83 -15.43 -2.10
C GLY A 339 -11.09 -13.93 -2.19
N SER A 340 -11.73 -13.53 -3.29
CA SER A 340 -11.95 -12.13 -3.62
C SER A 340 -13.43 -11.80 -3.79
N VAL A 341 -13.76 -10.52 -3.56
CA VAL A 341 -15.06 -9.92 -3.89
C VAL A 341 -14.81 -8.81 -4.89
N PHE A 342 -15.64 -8.74 -5.93
CA PHE A 342 -15.54 -7.73 -6.97
C PHE A 342 -16.64 -6.69 -6.84
N LEU A 343 -16.30 -5.44 -7.13
CA LEU A 343 -17.18 -4.28 -7.16
C LEU A 343 -17.05 -3.57 -8.50
N THR A 344 -18.10 -2.88 -8.93
CA THR A 344 -18.04 -2.00 -10.10
C THR A 344 -17.88 -0.56 -9.64
N TYR A 345 -16.96 0.17 -10.26
CA TYR A 345 -16.74 1.60 -10.07
C TYR A 345 -18.02 2.37 -10.43
N ASP A 346 -18.47 3.21 -9.51
CA ASP A 346 -19.65 4.07 -9.67
C ASP A 346 -19.27 5.50 -9.26
N GLU A 347 -18.89 6.29 -10.26
CA GLU A 347 -18.44 7.67 -10.07
C GLU A 347 -19.52 8.56 -9.45
N VAL A 348 -20.78 8.39 -9.85
CA VAL A 348 -21.90 9.20 -9.34
C VAL A 348 -22.15 8.91 -7.86
N LYS A 349 -22.08 7.63 -7.48
CA LYS A 349 -22.14 7.23 -6.08
C LYS A 349 -20.95 7.75 -5.29
N LEU A 350 -19.73 7.59 -5.81
CA LEU A 350 -18.51 8.07 -5.16
C LEU A 350 -18.59 9.57 -4.91
N ASP A 351 -18.91 10.38 -5.92
CA ASP A 351 -19.02 11.83 -5.79
C ASP A 351 -20.01 12.27 -4.72
N ARG A 352 -21.15 11.58 -4.62
CA ARG A 352 -22.13 11.85 -3.56
C ARG A 352 -21.56 11.52 -2.18
N ASP A 353 -20.93 10.36 -2.04
CA ASP A 353 -20.35 9.92 -0.77
C ASP A 353 -19.19 10.85 -0.35
N LEU A 354 -18.35 11.30 -1.30
CA LEU A 354 -17.25 12.24 -1.06
C LEU A 354 -17.74 13.65 -0.69
N ARG A 355 -18.77 14.19 -1.35
CA ARG A 355 -19.34 15.50 -0.98
C ARG A 355 -19.76 15.53 0.48
N ARG A 356 -20.43 14.47 0.93
CA ARG A 356 -20.87 14.34 2.33
C ARG A 356 -19.69 14.24 3.30
N ALA A 357 -18.63 13.54 2.92
CA ALA A 357 -17.39 13.50 3.69
C ALA A 357 -16.72 14.89 3.76
N CYS A 358 -16.64 15.62 2.66
CA CYS A 358 -16.10 16.98 2.62
C CYS A 358 -16.92 17.95 3.47
N GLU A 359 -18.25 17.87 3.46
CA GLU A 359 -19.11 18.70 4.33
C GLU A 359 -18.78 18.54 5.83
N TYR A 360 -18.45 17.30 6.25
CA TYR A 360 -17.97 17.01 7.60
C TYR A 360 -16.60 17.65 7.85
N TRP A 361 -15.62 17.40 6.97
CA TRP A 361 -14.26 17.93 7.15
C TRP A 361 -14.18 19.46 7.12
N LYS A 362 -15.07 20.12 6.38
CA LYS A 362 -15.22 21.58 6.36
C LYS A 362 -15.92 22.14 7.61
N GLY A 363 -16.42 21.29 8.50
CA GLY A 363 -17.22 21.69 9.68
C GLY A 363 -18.60 22.27 9.33
N THR A 364 -19.03 22.15 8.07
CA THR A 364 -20.35 22.64 7.62
C THR A 364 -21.50 21.73 8.06
N ARG A 365 -21.17 20.50 8.45
CA ARG A 365 -22.11 19.50 8.96
C ARG A 365 -21.53 18.82 10.20
N LYS A 366 -22.39 18.55 11.19
CA LYS A 366 -22.03 17.74 12.38
C LYS A 366 -21.95 16.26 12.01
N PRO A 367 -21.12 15.45 12.71
CA PRO A 367 -21.14 14.00 12.53
C PRO A 367 -22.53 13.43 12.79
N GLU A 368 -22.91 12.43 12.00
CA GLU A 368 -24.14 11.68 12.17
C GLU A 368 -23.83 10.23 12.59
N GLY A 369 -24.64 9.72 13.51
CA GLY A 369 -24.67 8.29 13.80
C GLY A 369 -25.31 7.50 12.65
N VAL A 370 -25.33 6.19 12.80
CA VAL A 370 -26.06 5.30 11.89
C VAL A 370 -27.47 5.03 12.41
N ASP A 371 -28.30 4.40 11.59
CA ASP A 371 -29.65 3.96 12.00
C ASP A 371 -29.59 3.05 13.25
N ILE A 372 -30.69 3.00 14.00
CA ILE A 372 -30.72 2.30 15.31
C ILE A 372 -30.37 0.81 15.19
N GLU A 373 -30.72 0.17 14.06
CA GLU A 373 -30.38 -1.21 13.75
C GLU A 373 -28.88 -1.44 13.54
N GLU A 374 -28.15 -0.38 13.19
CA GLU A 374 -26.71 -0.38 12.95
C GLU A 374 -25.92 0.28 14.10
N ALA A 375 -26.57 0.75 15.16
CA ALA A 375 -25.95 1.54 16.24
C ALA A 375 -24.71 0.88 16.87
N TRP A 376 -24.59 -0.45 16.80
CA TRP A 376 -23.40 -1.22 17.20
C TRP A 376 -22.11 -0.81 16.45
N LYS A 377 -22.23 -0.18 15.27
CA LYS A 377 -21.08 0.39 14.53
C LYS A 377 -20.47 1.58 15.25
N CYS A 378 -21.23 2.25 16.12
CA CYS A 378 -20.81 3.49 16.74
C CYS A 378 -20.11 3.33 18.11
N GLY A 379 -19.95 2.09 18.61
CA GLY A 379 -19.25 1.79 19.86
C GLY A 379 -20.17 1.35 20.99
#